data_AF-A0AAV7G254-F1
#
_entry.id   AF-A0AAV7G254-F1
#
_cell.length_a   1.000
_cell.length_b   1.000
_cell.length_c   1.000
_cell.angle_alpha   90.00
_cell.angle_beta   90.00
_cell.angle_gamma   90.00
#
_symmetry.space_group_name_H-M   'P 1'
#
loop_
_entity.id
_entity.type
_entity.pdbx_description
1 polymer ?
#
loop_
_entity_poly.entity_id
_entity_poly.type
_entity_poly.pdbx_seq_one_letter_code
_entity_poly.pdbx_strand_id
1 'polypeptide(L)'
;MPVSPFFPLWAQRVADVNHAVGIKFLTMKRVNASDISKHHNGFLLRQDVVETLLVPFLADKEREKAGLLTFNDKKRVDGECSSPSSTRVHGGLNVSVYVQGGWRVELLLTRFDESGDTVLMGDELVLLRKLGNLREGDDTAIWMFRRPDGDNNREKFCFFVVKVNLSHFGTI
;
A
#
# COMPACT_ATOMS: atom_id res chain seq x y z
N MET A 1 -10.37 6.54 -16.89
CA MET A 1 -9.83 6.83 -15.55
C MET A 1 -10.93 6.57 -14.55
N PRO A 2 -10.76 5.70 -13.54
CA PRO A 2 -11.74 5.57 -12.47
C PRO A 2 -11.88 6.92 -11.76
N VAL A 3 -13.12 7.32 -11.48
CA VAL A 3 -13.42 8.57 -10.75
C VAL A 3 -13.01 8.35 -9.30
N SER A 4 -12.15 9.22 -8.75
CA SER A 4 -11.76 9.09 -7.34
C SER A 4 -13.00 9.23 -6.46
N PRO A 5 -13.24 8.28 -5.53
CA PRO A 5 -14.26 8.48 -4.51
C PRO A 5 -13.87 9.66 -3.61
N PHE A 6 -14.86 10.19 -2.90
CA PHE A 6 -14.68 11.25 -1.92
C PHE A 6 -13.61 10.86 -0.88
N PHE A 7 -12.59 11.72 -0.70
CA PHE A 7 -11.59 11.55 0.35
C PHE A 7 -12.21 12.02 1.69
N PRO A 8 -12.45 11.11 2.66
CA PRO A 8 -13.28 11.43 3.81
C PRO A 8 -12.60 12.43 4.75
N LEU A 9 -13.41 13.24 5.44
CA LEU A 9 -12.93 14.27 6.37
C LEU A 9 -11.98 13.74 7.46
N TRP A 10 -12.19 12.53 7.96
CA TRP A 10 -11.27 11.94 8.94
C TRP A 10 -9.89 11.66 8.33
N ALA A 11 -9.82 11.22 7.07
CA ALA A 11 -8.56 10.96 6.39
C ALA A 11 -7.86 12.28 6.05
N GLN A 12 -8.62 13.32 5.69
CA GLN A 12 -8.08 14.67 5.53
C GLN A 12 -7.43 15.18 6.83
N ARG A 13 -8.12 15.07 7.97
CA ARG A 13 -7.53 15.48 9.26
C ARG A 13 -6.26 14.71 9.59
N VAL A 14 -6.23 13.40 9.32
CA VAL A 14 -5.04 12.58 9.53
C VAL A 14 -3.91 13.00 8.59
N ALA A 15 -4.22 13.29 7.33
CA ALA A 15 -3.27 13.83 6.37
C ALA A 15 -2.66 15.15 6.87
N ASP A 16 -3.49 16.07 7.36
CA ASP A 16 -3.03 17.37 7.87
C ASP A 16 -2.10 17.21 9.09
N VAL A 17 -2.50 16.37 10.06
CA VAL A 17 -1.71 16.09 11.28
C VAL A 17 -0.38 15.40 10.97
N ASN A 18 -0.35 14.56 9.93
CA ASN A 18 0.85 13.84 9.54
C ASN A 18 1.65 14.58 8.45
N HIS A 19 1.30 15.83 8.13
CA HIS A 19 1.92 16.61 7.06
C HIS A 19 2.04 15.81 5.75
N ALA A 20 0.96 15.11 5.39
CA ALA A 20 0.91 14.25 4.23
C ALA A 20 1.06 15.07 2.95
N VAL A 21 1.95 14.63 2.06
CA VAL A 21 2.20 15.24 0.74
C VAL A 21 2.00 14.21 -0.36
N GLY A 22 1.68 14.71 -1.56
CA GLY A 22 1.54 13.86 -2.74
C GLY A 22 0.41 12.83 -2.63
N ILE A 23 -0.66 13.14 -1.91
CA ILE A 23 -1.83 12.26 -1.78
C ILE A 23 -2.39 11.97 -3.17
N LYS A 24 -2.40 10.69 -3.55
CA LYS A 24 -2.93 10.22 -4.82
C LYS A 24 -3.85 9.04 -4.60
N PHE A 25 -5.00 9.07 -5.27
CA PHE A 25 -5.86 7.91 -5.36
C PHE A 25 -5.13 6.80 -6.12
N LEU A 26 -5.08 5.62 -5.53
CA LEU A 26 -4.42 4.45 -6.11
C LEU A 26 -5.44 3.56 -6.80
N THR A 27 -6.43 3.05 -6.08
CA THR A 27 -7.45 2.16 -6.66
C THR A 27 -8.67 1.97 -5.77
N MET A 28 -9.74 1.45 -6.37
CA MET A 28 -10.86 0.82 -5.69
C MET A 28 -10.67 -0.70 -5.71
N LYS A 29 -10.96 -1.36 -4.61
CA LYS A 29 -10.89 -2.81 -4.50
C LYS A 29 -12.00 -3.35 -3.60
N ARG A 30 -12.68 -4.38 -4.08
CA ARG A 30 -13.52 -5.23 -3.23
C ARG A 30 -12.65 -6.17 -2.42
N VAL A 31 -12.86 -6.18 -1.11
CA VAL A 31 -12.13 -7.04 -0.17
C VAL A 31 -12.56 -8.49 -0.42
N ASN A 32 -11.60 -9.34 -0.77
CA ASN A 32 -11.83 -10.78 -0.99
C ASN A 32 -11.59 -11.57 0.31
N ALA A 33 -12.10 -12.81 0.38
CA ALA A 33 -11.84 -13.72 1.49
C ALA A 33 -10.34 -13.88 1.80
N SER A 34 -9.51 -13.95 0.76
CA SER A 34 -8.05 -14.09 0.88
C SER A 34 -7.40 -12.90 1.58
N ASP A 35 -7.91 -11.68 1.36
CA ASP A 35 -7.35 -10.44 1.93
C ASP A 35 -7.49 -10.35 3.45
N ILE A 36 -8.47 -11.05 4.01
CA ILE A 36 -8.78 -11.04 5.44
C ILE A 36 -8.59 -12.41 6.10
N SER A 37 -8.10 -13.39 5.34
CA SER A 37 -7.83 -14.73 5.80
C SER A 37 -6.56 -14.74 6.65
N LYS A 38 -6.63 -15.42 7.80
CA LYS A 38 -5.47 -15.66 8.65
C LYS A 38 -4.39 -16.51 7.95
N HIS A 39 -4.77 -17.28 6.93
CA HIS A 39 -3.88 -18.20 6.22
C HIS A 39 -3.16 -17.54 5.04
N HIS A 40 -3.76 -16.50 4.44
CA HIS A 40 -3.18 -15.83 3.26
C HIS A 40 -2.45 -14.52 3.59
N ASN A 41 -2.48 -14.08 4.86
CA ASN A 41 -1.74 -12.97 5.49
C ASN A 41 -1.29 -11.81 4.58
N GLY A 42 -2.11 -11.40 3.62
CA GLY A 42 -1.73 -10.43 2.61
C GLY A 42 -2.96 -9.79 1.98
N PHE A 43 -2.95 -8.47 1.93
CA PHE A 43 -3.94 -7.68 1.23
C PHE A 43 -3.42 -7.37 -0.18
N LEU A 44 -3.99 -8.02 -1.19
CA LEU A 44 -3.47 -7.99 -2.55
C LEU A 44 -3.67 -6.63 -3.24
N LEU A 45 -2.63 -6.09 -3.87
CA LEU A 45 -2.75 -4.95 -4.77
C LEU A 45 -2.78 -5.46 -6.21
N ARG A 46 -3.71 -4.93 -7.01
CA ARG A 46 -3.82 -5.33 -8.42
C ARG A 46 -2.55 -4.96 -9.18
N GLN A 47 -2.04 -5.91 -9.97
CA GLN A 47 -0.78 -5.76 -10.69
C GLN A 47 -0.77 -4.53 -11.62
N ASP A 48 -1.85 -4.30 -12.37
CA ASP A 48 -1.93 -3.17 -13.30
C ASP A 48 -1.83 -1.81 -12.59
N VAL A 49 -2.47 -1.68 -11.42
CA VAL A 49 -2.38 -0.50 -10.56
C VAL A 49 -0.97 -0.34 -9.99
N VAL A 50 -0.36 -1.45 -9.59
CA VAL A 50 1.00 -1.44 -9.04
C VAL A 50 1.98 -0.91 -10.09
N GLU A 51 1.97 -1.46 -11.29
CA GLU A 51 2.91 -1.11 -12.35
C GLU A 51 2.70 0.33 -12.85
N THR A 52 1.45 0.78 -12.98
CA THR A 52 1.14 2.09 -13.58
C THR A 52 1.16 3.25 -12.60
N LEU A 53 0.83 3.02 -11.33
CA LEU A 53 0.66 4.09 -10.34
C LEU A 53 1.60 3.95 -9.15
N LEU A 54 1.74 2.76 -8.58
CA LEU A 54 2.55 2.55 -7.37
C LEU A 54 4.05 2.64 -7.66
N VAL A 55 4.53 1.86 -8.64
CA VAL A 55 5.96 1.78 -8.99
C VAL A 55 6.54 3.16 -9.32
N PRO A 56 5.91 3.99 -10.18
CA PRO A 56 6.43 5.34 -10.47
C PRO A 56 6.46 6.27 -9.26
N PHE A 57 5.65 6.01 -8.23
CA PHE A 57 5.58 6.85 -7.03
C PHE A 57 6.62 6.47 -5.95
N LEU A 58 7.16 5.26 -6.03
CA LEU A 58 8.23 4.79 -5.16
C LEU A 58 9.59 5.29 -5.68
N ALA A 59 10.48 5.65 -4.75
CA ALA A 59 11.89 5.87 -5.05
C ALA A 59 12.60 4.54 -5.34
N ASP A 60 13.73 4.57 -6.04
CA ASP A 60 14.39 3.35 -6.52
C ASP A 60 14.75 2.38 -5.38
N LYS A 61 15.27 2.89 -4.25
CA LYS A 61 15.54 2.07 -3.05
C LYS A 61 14.28 1.49 -2.41
N GLU A 62 13.13 2.16 -2.56
CA GLU A 62 11.84 1.67 -2.06
C GLU A 62 11.32 0.55 -2.95
N ARG A 63 11.46 0.69 -4.29
CA ARG A 63 11.14 -0.36 -5.26
C ARG A 63 11.98 -1.60 -5.03
N GLU A 64 13.28 -1.43 -4.81
CA GLU A 64 14.20 -2.53 -4.51
C GLU A 64 13.74 -3.30 -3.25
N LYS A 65 13.50 -2.58 -2.15
CA LYS A 65 13.01 -3.18 -0.90
C LYS A 65 11.67 -3.89 -1.05
N ALA A 66 10.78 -3.37 -1.89
CA ALA A 66 9.47 -3.96 -2.15
C ALA A 66 9.50 -5.09 -3.20
N GLY A 67 10.64 -5.38 -3.85
CA GLY A 67 10.71 -6.34 -4.95
C GLY A 67 10.04 -5.87 -6.26
N LEU A 68 9.91 -4.55 -6.43
CA LEU A 68 9.16 -3.89 -7.51
C LEU A 68 10.07 -3.23 -8.57
N LEU A 69 11.26 -3.78 -8.80
CA LEU A 69 12.19 -3.28 -9.82
C LEU A 69 11.64 -3.53 -11.24
N THR A 70 11.70 -2.50 -12.07
CA THR A 70 11.40 -2.62 -13.51
C THR A 70 12.59 -3.21 -14.27
N PHE A 71 12.37 -3.64 -15.51
CA PHE A 71 13.43 -4.15 -16.38
C PHE A 71 14.58 -3.13 -16.58
N ASN A 72 14.25 -1.83 -16.62
CA ASN A 72 15.26 -0.77 -16.74
C ASN A 72 16.05 -0.58 -15.45
N ASP A 73 15.45 -0.82 -14.29
CA ASP A 73 16.14 -0.76 -13.00
C ASP A 73 17.16 -1.90 -12.89
N LYS A 74 16.80 -3.11 -13.35
CA LYS A 74 17.70 -4.28 -13.34
C LYS A 74 18.96 -4.05 -14.19
N LYS A 75 18.82 -3.44 -15.37
CA LYS A 75 19.98 -3.09 -16.22
C LYS A 75 20.96 -2.10 -15.56
N ARG A 76 20.48 -1.23 -14.68
CA ARG A 76 21.35 -0.29 -13.94
C ARG A 76 22.10 -1.00 -12.82
N VAL A 77 21.44 -1.92 -12.13
CA VAL A 77 22.05 -2.75 -11.08
C VAL A 77 23.12 -3.69 -11.68
N ASP A 78 22.84 -4.31 -12.84
CA ASP A 78 23.78 -5.21 -13.51
C ASP A 78 25.05 -4.50 -14.04
N GLY A 79 25.04 -3.17 -14.15
CA GLY A 79 26.20 -2.35 -14.55
C GLY A 79 27.18 -2.05 -13.40
N GLU A 80 26.76 -2.21 -12.15
CA GLU A 80 27.62 -2.10 -10.96
C GLU A 80 27.91 -3.49 -10.41
N CYS A 81 29.07 -4.02 -10.81
CA CYS A 81 29.60 -5.33 -10.42
C CYS A 81 29.42 -5.61 -8.92
N SER A 82 28.44 -6.43 -8.56
CA SER A 82 28.38 -7.09 -7.25
C SER A 82 27.59 -8.39 -7.33
N SER A 83 28.23 -9.42 -6.79
CA SER A 83 27.92 -10.84 -6.87
C SER A 83 26.49 -11.20 -6.42
N PRO A 84 25.89 -12.30 -6.92
CA PRO A 84 24.62 -12.80 -6.43
C PRO A 84 24.84 -13.45 -5.05
N SER A 85 24.86 -12.64 -3.99
CA SER A 85 24.86 -13.14 -2.63
C SER A 85 23.45 -13.59 -2.27
N SER A 86 23.29 -14.91 -2.32
CA SER A 86 22.18 -15.66 -1.77
C SER A 86 21.98 -15.37 -0.28
N THR A 87 21.01 -14.54 0.06
CA THR A 87 20.26 -14.66 1.31
C THR A 87 18.82 -14.25 1.04
N ARG A 88 17.93 -15.24 0.88
CA ARG A 88 16.47 -15.06 0.80
C ARG A 88 15.94 -14.54 2.15
N VAL A 89 16.14 -13.25 2.41
CA VAL A 89 15.29 -12.54 3.36
C VAL A 89 14.11 -12.09 2.53
N HIS A 90 12.89 -12.49 2.90
CA HIS A 90 11.67 -11.94 2.30
C HIS A 90 11.64 -10.44 2.58
N GLY A 91 12.24 -9.66 1.68
CA GLY A 91 12.33 -8.22 1.76
C GLY A 91 10.96 -7.59 1.62
N GLY A 92 10.78 -6.44 2.25
CA GLY A 92 9.58 -5.64 2.11
C GLY A 92 9.83 -4.20 2.54
N LEU A 93 9.09 -3.29 1.92
CA LEU A 93 9.09 -1.89 2.32
C LEU A 93 8.14 -1.71 3.49
N ASN A 94 8.65 -1.31 4.66
CA ASN A 94 7.81 -0.92 5.79
C ASN A 94 6.98 0.32 5.43
N VAL A 95 5.66 0.20 5.50
CA VAL A 95 4.70 1.25 5.17
C VAL A 95 3.70 1.43 6.30
N SER A 96 3.31 2.69 6.53
CA SER A 96 2.21 2.98 7.45
C SER A 96 0.89 2.97 6.69
N VAL A 97 -0.09 2.24 7.20
CA VAL A 97 -1.45 2.20 6.64
C VAL A 97 -2.42 2.81 7.64
N TYR A 98 -3.15 3.82 7.20
CA TYR A 98 -4.14 4.53 7.99
C TYR A 98 -5.54 4.07 7.59
N VAL A 99 -6.34 3.72 8.59
CA VAL A 99 -7.72 3.25 8.43
C VAL A 99 -8.70 4.17 9.16
N GLN A 100 -9.99 3.87 9.04
CA GLN A 100 -11.07 4.68 9.61
C GLN A 100 -10.82 5.08 11.07
N GLY A 101 -11.11 6.34 11.40
CA GLY A 101 -10.83 6.90 12.73
C GLY A 101 -9.39 7.37 12.93
N GLY A 102 -8.54 7.25 11.91
CA GLY A 102 -7.14 7.70 11.94
C GLY A 102 -6.19 6.72 12.63
N TRP A 103 -6.65 5.50 12.88
CA TRP A 103 -5.77 4.44 13.36
C TRP A 103 -4.68 4.13 12.34
N ARG A 104 -3.46 3.99 12.83
CA ARG A 104 -2.28 3.63 12.03
C ARG A 104 -1.85 2.21 12.36
N VAL A 105 -1.57 1.43 11.34
CA VAL A 105 -0.90 0.14 11.43
C VAL A 105 0.35 0.13 10.55
N GLU A 106 1.33 -0.68 10.91
CA GLU A 106 2.57 -0.86 10.17
C GLU A 106 2.55 -2.21 9.44
N LEU A 107 2.70 -2.16 8.13
CA LEU A 107 2.71 -3.33 7.25
C LEU A 107 3.95 -3.32 6.36
N LEU A 108 4.20 -4.45 5.72
CA LEU A 108 5.21 -4.64 4.68
C LEU A 108 4.53 -4.64 3.31
N LEU A 109 4.94 -3.72 2.45
CA LEU A 109 4.68 -3.79 1.02
C LEU A 109 5.75 -4.67 0.38
N THR A 110 5.34 -5.79 -0.20
CA THR A 110 6.27 -6.73 -0.84
C THR A 110 5.66 -7.37 -2.07
N ARG A 111 6.52 -7.79 -3.01
CA ARG A 111 6.17 -8.62 -4.15
C ARG A 111 6.59 -10.06 -3.85
N PHE A 112 5.67 -11.01 -4.02
CA PHE A 112 5.99 -12.43 -3.93
C PHE A 112 6.72 -12.90 -5.19
N ASP A 113 7.85 -13.59 -4.99
CA ASP A 113 8.66 -14.13 -6.08
C ASP A 113 7.92 -15.21 -6.88
N GLU A 114 7.11 -16.03 -6.21
CA GLU A 114 6.46 -17.20 -6.81
C GLU A 114 5.23 -16.83 -7.64
N SER A 115 4.34 -15.98 -7.12
CA SER A 115 3.13 -15.57 -7.84
C SER A 115 3.30 -14.26 -8.62
N GLY A 116 4.33 -13.47 -8.31
CA GLY A 116 4.51 -12.13 -8.85
C GLY A 116 3.57 -11.08 -8.25
N ASP A 117 2.70 -11.48 -7.31
CA ASP A 117 1.70 -10.63 -6.68
C ASP A 117 2.34 -9.61 -5.73
N THR A 118 1.76 -8.42 -5.66
CA THR A 118 2.17 -7.39 -4.70
C THR A 118 1.16 -7.29 -3.58
N VAL A 119 1.59 -7.42 -2.34
CA VAL A 119 0.71 -7.46 -1.16
C VAL A 119 1.14 -6.48 -0.09
N LEU A 120 0.17 -6.03 0.70
CA LEU A 120 0.41 -5.47 2.03
C LEU A 120 0.24 -6.59 3.05
N MET A 121 1.31 -6.95 3.76
CA MET A 121 1.31 -8.07 4.71
C MET A 121 1.97 -7.71 6.04
N GLY A 122 1.79 -8.55 7.05
CA GLY A 122 2.43 -8.40 8.35
C GLY A 122 1.47 -8.69 9.50
N ASP A 123 2.02 -8.77 10.72
CA ASP A 123 1.27 -9.18 11.90
C ASP A 123 0.11 -8.24 12.24
N GLU A 124 0.24 -6.95 11.89
CA GLU A 124 -0.82 -5.95 12.10
C GLU A 124 -1.93 -5.98 11.05
N LEU A 125 -1.89 -6.89 10.07
CA LEU A 125 -2.97 -7.02 9.08
C LEU A 125 -4.32 -7.36 9.75
N VAL A 126 -4.28 -8.09 10.87
CA VAL A 126 -5.47 -8.34 11.69
C VAL A 126 -6.05 -7.05 12.28
N LEU A 127 -5.20 -6.06 12.59
CA LEU A 127 -5.61 -4.75 13.09
C LEU A 127 -6.20 -3.91 11.96
N LEU A 128 -5.65 -3.97 10.75
CA LEU A 128 -6.24 -3.33 9.56
C LEU A 128 -7.69 -3.76 9.39
N ARG A 129 -7.99 -5.06 9.52
CA ARG A 129 -9.35 -5.60 9.46
C ARG A 129 -10.24 -5.07 10.59
N LYS A 130 -9.76 -5.14 11.84
CA LYS A 130 -10.54 -4.77 13.03
C LYS A 130 -10.80 -3.27 13.11
N LEU A 131 -9.76 -2.45 12.96
CA LEU A 131 -9.81 -1.00 13.09
C LEU A 131 -10.42 -0.34 11.84
N GLY A 132 -10.19 -0.90 10.65
CA GLY A 132 -10.83 -0.47 9.42
C GLY A 132 -12.26 -0.97 9.24
N ASN A 133 -12.76 -1.83 10.14
CA ASN A 133 -14.05 -2.50 10.04
C ASN A 133 -14.30 -3.14 8.65
N LEU A 134 -13.26 -3.79 8.12
CA LEU A 134 -13.27 -4.42 6.80
C LEU A 134 -13.78 -5.85 6.88
N ARG A 135 -14.65 -6.21 5.95
CA ARG A 135 -15.22 -7.54 5.78
C ARG A 135 -15.14 -7.92 4.30
N GLU A 136 -15.18 -9.21 4.03
CA GLU A 136 -15.31 -9.70 2.67
C GLU A 136 -16.55 -9.09 1.99
N GLY A 137 -16.38 -8.68 0.74
CA GLY A 137 -17.41 -8.01 -0.04
C GLY A 137 -17.47 -6.49 0.14
N ASP A 138 -16.80 -5.92 1.16
CA ASP A 138 -16.71 -4.47 1.30
C ASP A 138 -15.90 -3.86 0.16
N ASP A 139 -16.34 -2.71 -0.34
CA ASP A 139 -15.56 -1.90 -1.26
C ASP A 139 -14.64 -0.96 -0.48
N THR A 140 -13.36 -0.98 -0.82
CA THR A 140 -12.34 -0.12 -0.21
C THR A 140 -11.68 0.74 -1.28
N ALA A 141 -11.50 2.00 -0.94
CA ALA A 141 -10.70 2.93 -1.69
C ALA A 141 -9.32 3.00 -1.05
N ILE A 142 -8.29 3.04 -1.88
CA ILE A 142 -6.90 3.06 -1.45
C ILE A 142 -6.26 4.32 -2.02
N TRP A 143 -5.61 5.09 -1.16
CA TRP A 143 -4.77 6.22 -1.54
C TRP A 143 -3.36 5.97 -1.04
N MET A 144 -2.41 6.56 -1.73
CA MET A 144 -1.01 6.57 -1.35
C MET A 144 -0.55 8.00 -1.12
N PHE A 145 0.40 8.18 -0.22
CA PHE A 145 0.96 9.49 0.12
C PHE A 145 2.33 9.34 0.77
N ARG A 146 2.98 10.47 1.01
CA ARG A 146 4.24 10.54 1.76
C ARG A 146 4.05 11.37 3.02
N ARG A 147 4.73 10.99 4.10
CA ARG A 147 4.79 11.78 5.34
C ARG A 147 6.25 11.95 5.78
N PRO A 148 6.61 13.07 6.41
CA PRO A 148 7.93 13.18 7.04
C PRO A 148 8.10 12.12 8.13
N ASP A 149 9.26 11.46 8.14
CA ASP A 149 9.69 10.51 9.15
C ASP A 149 10.61 11.24 10.15
N GLY A 150 10.13 11.35 11.39
CA GLY A 150 10.52 12.39 12.36
C GLY A 150 12.01 12.50 12.67
N ASP A 151 12.80 11.45 12.46
CA ASP A 151 14.20 11.41 12.90
C ASP A 151 15.25 11.69 11.81
N ASN A 152 14.89 11.68 10.52
CA ASN A 152 15.93 11.63 9.46
C ASN A 152 15.68 12.50 8.22
N ASN A 153 14.71 13.42 8.24
CA ASN A 153 14.30 14.20 7.07
C ASN A 153 13.98 13.30 5.84
N ARG A 154 13.63 12.04 6.11
CA ARG A 154 13.23 11.06 5.10
C ARG A 154 11.72 11.08 5.03
N GLU A 155 11.19 10.88 3.85
CA GLU A 155 9.76 10.66 3.69
C GLU A 155 9.47 9.17 3.84
N LYS A 156 8.42 8.85 4.58
CA LYS A 156 7.88 7.50 4.67
C LYS A 156 6.68 7.36 3.73
N PHE A 157 6.73 6.33 2.89
CA PHE A 157 5.63 5.97 2.02
C PHE A 157 4.49 5.32 2.81
N CYS A 158 3.26 5.80 2.58
CA CYS A 158 2.09 5.46 3.39
C CYS A 158 0.84 5.24 2.52
N PHE A 159 -0.15 4.57 3.11
CA PHE A 159 -1.45 4.35 2.50
C PHE A 159 -2.60 4.84 3.38
N PHE A 160 -3.68 5.28 2.76
CA PHE A 160 -5.00 5.28 3.37
C PHE A 160 -5.81 4.13 2.79
N VAL A 161 -6.47 3.35 3.64
CA VAL A 161 -7.47 2.35 3.25
C VAL A 161 -8.80 2.77 3.85
N VAL A 162 -9.72 3.20 2.99
CA VAL A 162 -11.04 3.71 3.40
C VAL A 162 -12.11 2.76 2.90
N LYS A 163 -12.95 2.27 3.81
CA LYS A 163 -14.18 1.57 3.47
C LYS A 163 -15.17 2.55 2.83
N VAL A 164 -15.65 2.22 1.63
CA VAL A 164 -16.67 2.99 0.91
C VAL A 164 -18.04 2.43 1.25
N ASN A 165 -18.86 3.24 1.92
CA ASN A 165 -20.25 2.89 2.16
C ASN A 165 -21.09 3.37 0.96
N LEU A 166 -21.30 2.48 -0.01
CA LEU A 166 -22.15 2.77 -1.18
C LEU A 166 -23.63 3.01 -0.80
N SER A 167 -24.04 2.73 0.44
CA SER A 167 -25.38 3.00 0.96
C SER A 167 -25.75 4.49 1.04
N HIS A 168 -24.81 5.42 0.83
CA HIS A 168 -25.10 6.86 0.73
C HIS A 168 -25.25 7.38 -0.70
N PHE A 169 -25.07 6.52 -1.72
CA PHE A 169 -25.38 6.84 -3.12
C PHE A 169 -26.72 6.23 -3.56
N GLY A 170 -27.69 6.22 -2.64
CA GLY A 170 -29.07 5.87 -2.92
C GLY A 170 -29.84 7.05 -3.49
N THR A 171 -30.32 6.85 -4.72
CA THR A 171 -31.42 7.56 -5.39
C THR A 171 -31.12 8.98 -5.91
N ILE A 172 -30.86 9.07 -7.21
CA ILE A 172 -31.41 10.15 -8.04
C ILE A 172 -32.49 9.51 -8.91
#